data_AF-A0AAW2EFV3-F1
#
_entry.id   AF-A0AAW2EFV3-F1
#
_cell.length_a   1.000
_cell.length_b   1.000
_cell.length_c   1.000
_cell.angle_alpha   90.00
_cell.angle_beta   90.00
_cell.angle_gamma   90.00
#
_symmetry.space_group_name_H-M   'P 1'
#
loop_
_entity.id
_entity.type
_entity.pdbx_description
1 polymer ?
#
loop_
_entity_poly.entity_id
_entity_poly.type
_entity_poly.pdbx_seq_one_letter_code
_entity_poly.pdbx_strand_id
1 'polypeptide(L)'
;MNATYDFDIRLLVPISQQGPVYITTENVDAKVNMDMKVTTKNGKKYVYMAKMKINLDIKGYNAEYGLNNAELNRLNQVIGNFIGNNQQEVISAFKPAIEEAVVKRILSLSNNIVKHFTFEELFPDRI
;
A
#
# COMPACT_ATOMS: atom_id res chain seq x y z
N MET A 1 -3.52 0.15 -6.85
CA MET A 1 -3.55 -1.19 -6.21
C MET A 1 -4.87 -1.84 -6.59
N ASN A 2 -4.90 -3.15 -6.85
CA ASN A 2 -6.16 -3.88 -7.06
C ASN A 2 -6.53 -4.54 -5.73
N ALA A 3 -7.69 -4.20 -5.17
CA ALA A 3 -8.18 -4.74 -3.90
C ALA A 3 -9.67 -5.06 -4.01
N THR A 4 -10.12 -6.03 -3.23
CA THR A 4 -11.55 -6.31 -2.98
C THR A 4 -11.93 -5.69 -1.64
N TYR A 5 -13.10 -5.05 -1.58
CA TYR A 5 -13.57 -4.32 -0.41
C TYR A 5 -14.87 -4.94 0.13
N ASP A 6 -15.09 -4.91 1.45
CA ASP A 6 -16.36 -5.31 2.12
C ASP A 6 -16.82 -4.21 3.10
N PHE A 7 -17.97 -3.55 2.82
CA PHE A 7 -18.50 -2.42 3.62
C PHE A 7 -19.56 -2.97 4.57
N ASP A 8 -19.27 -3.02 5.86
CA ASP A 8 -20.30 -3.23 6.89
C ASP A 8 -20.71 -1.87 7.48
N ILE A 9 -21.61 -1.17 6.77
CA ILE A 9 -22.21 0.08 7.26
C ILE A 9 -23.53 -0.30 7.96
N ARG A 10 -23.60 -0.11 9.28
CA ARG A 10 -24.85 -0.19 10.04
C ARG A 10 -25.73 1.05 9.80
N LEU A 11 -26.21 1.21 8.58
CA LEU A 11 -27.52 1.81 8.33
C LEU A 11 -28.57 0.69 8.43
N LEU A 12 -29.87 1.00 8.51
CA LEU A 12 -30.96 0.02 8.71
C LEU A 12 -31.01 -1.14 7.68
N VAL A 13 -30.10 -1.15 6.69
CA VAL A 13 -29.92 -2.17 5.65
C VAL A 13 -28.40 -2.41 5.46
N PRO A 14 -27.87 -3.62 5.72
CA PRO A 14 -26.47 -3.95 5.44
C PRO A 14 -26.26 -4.09 3.93
N ILE A 15 -25.24 -3.41 3.40
CA ILE A 15 -24.91 -3.39 1.97
C ILE A 15 -23.56 -4.07 1.80
N SER A 16 -23.55 -5.40 1.69
CA SER A 16 -22.35 -6.15 1.29
C SER A 16 -22.42 -6.37 -0.23
N GLN A 17 -21.49 -5.76 -0.96
CA GLN A 17 -21.34 -5.90 -2.40
C GLN A 17 -19.87 -6.06 -2.73
N GLN A 18 -19.54 -7.10 -3.50
CA GLN A 18 -18.18 -7.37 -3.95
C GLN A 18 -18.02 -6.91 -5.40
N GLY A 19 -17.03 -6.08 -5.65
CA GLY A 19 -16.69 -5.61 -6.99
C GLY A 19 -15.29 -5.03 -7.03
N PRO A 20 -14.66 -4.94 -8.21
CA PRO A 20 -13.35 -4.32 -8.35
C PRO A 20 -13.46 -2.81 -8.09
N VAL A 21 -12.60 -2.31 -7.20
CA VAL A 21 -12.34 -0.87 -7.04
C VAL A 21 -10.92 -0.57 -7.50
N TYR A 22 -10.79 0.46 -8.33
CA TYR A 22 -9.52 0.97 -8.81
C TYR A 22 -9.26 2.29 -8.11
N ILE A 23 -8.29 2.29 -7.21
CA ILE A 23 -7.91 3.48 -6.44
C ILE A 23 -6.59 4.01 -6.98
N THR A 24 -6.61 5.30 -7.35
CA THR A 24 -5.46 6.07 -7.80
C THR A 24 -5.23 7.23 -6.83
N THR A 25 -3.98 7.43 -6.43
CA THR A 25 -3.57 8.54 -5.55
C THR A 25 -2.49 9.34 -6.26
N GLU A 26 -2.62 10.66 -6.26
CA GLU A 26 -1.58 11.58 -6.75
C GLU A 26 -0.94 12.32 -5.58
N ASN A 27 0.28 12.81 -5.77
CA ASN A 27 1.02 13.61 -4.78
C ASN A 27 1.16 12.93 -3.41
N VAL A 28 1.56 11.65 -3.42
CA VAL A 28 1.84 10.90 -2.19
C VAL A 28 3.30 11.09 -1.79
N ASP A 29 3.53 11.68 -0.63
CA ASP A 29 4.86 11.74 -0.02
C ASP A 29 5.07 10.53 0.90
N ALA A 30 6.33 10.12 1.08
CA ALA A 30 6.67 9.03 1.98
C ALA A 30 7.88 9.38 2.84
N LYS A 31 7.75 9.22 4.16
CA LYS A 31 8.89 9.18 5.07
C LYS A 31 9.24 7.73 5.37
N VAL A 32 10.45 7.32 4.99
CA VAL A 32 10.90 5.93 5.10
C VAL A 32 12.07 5.82 6.05
N ASN A 33 12.01 4.86 6.96
CA ASN A 33 13.16 4.40 7.74
C ASN A 33 13.42 2.93 7.39
N MET A 34 14.66 2.61 7.00
CA MET A 34 15.07 1.28 6.60
C MET A 34 16.25 0.82 7.47
N ASP A 35 16.07 -0.30 8.18
CA ASP A 35 17.12 -0.96 8.90
C ASP A 35 17.73 -2.04 7.99
N MET A 36 19.01 -1.88 7.67
CA MET A 36 19.79 -2.84 6.90
C MET A 36 20.77 -3.58 7.79
N LYS A 37 21.06 -4.83 7.44
CA LYS A 37 22.04 -5.65 8.16
C LYS A 37 23.02 -6.28 7.18
N VAL A 38 24.26 -6.40 7.62
CA VAL A 38 25.33 -7.09 6.90
C VAL A 38 25.50 -8.48 7.50
N THR A 39 25.60 -9.50 6.65
CA THR A 39 25.88 -10.89 7.05
C THR A 39 27.01 -11.46 6.22
N THR A 40 27.78 -12.39 6.78
CA THR A 40 28.88 -13.06 6.08
C THR A 40 28.43 -14.46 5.67
N LYS A 41 28.55 -14.77 4.38
CA LYS A 41 28.27 -16.10 3.82
C LYS A 41 29.43 -16.51 2.93
N ASN A 42 30.03 -17.67 3.20
CA ASN A 42 31.17 -18.20 2.45
C ASN A 42 32.34 -17.19 2.33
N GLY A 43 32.62 -16.47 3.41
CA GLY A 43 33.68 -15.45 3.45
C GLY A 43 33.37 -14.12 2.75
N LYS A 44 32.19 -13.98 2.13
CA LYS A 44 31.74 -12.75 1.47
C LYS A 44 30.64 -12.05 2.28
N LYS A 45 30.66 -10.73 2.32
CA LYS A 45 29.64 -9.93 3.01
C LYS A 45 28.46 -9.69 2.07
N TYR A 46 27.25 -9.71 2.62
CA TYR A 46 26.01 -9.45 1.91
C TYR A 46 25.13 -8.54 2.76
N VAL A 47 24.33 -7.68 2.10
CA VAL A 47 23.33 -6.85 2.77
C VAL A 47 21.96 -7.49 2.65
N TYR A 48 21.14 -7.34 3.69
CA TYR A 48 19.71 -7.57 3.61
C TYR A 48 18.93 -6.45 4.31
N MET A 49 17.75 -6.17 3.78
CA MET A 49 16.77 -5.24 4.34
C MET A 49 16.02 -5.97 5.46
N ALA A 50 16.30 -5.60 6.71
CA ALA A 50 15.81 -6.33 7.88
C ALA A 50 14.43 -5.83 8.32
N LYS A 51 14.24 -4.51 8.32
CA LYS A 51 12.99 -3.88 8.76
C LYS A 51 12.80 -2.56 8.04
N MET A 52 11.56 -2.25 7.71
CA MET A 52 11.18 -0.97 7.14
C MET A 52 10.00 -0.41 7.93
N LYS A 53 10.01 0.90 8.16
CA LYS A 53 8.84 1.68 8.55
C LYS A 53 8.60 2.74 7.49
N ILE A 54 7.35 2.88 7.08
CA ILE A 54 6.93 3.93 6.16
C ILE A 54 5.82 4.73 6.83
N ASN A 55 5.80 6.03 6.58
CA ASN A 55 4.68 6.91 6.86
C ASN A 55 4.29 7.59 5.54
N LEU A 56 3.14 7.22 4.99
CA LEU A 56 2.59 7.75 3.74
C LEU A 56 1.75 8.99 4.02
N ASP A 57 2.02 10.07 3.32
CA ASP A 57 1.23 11.29 3.32
C ASP A 57 0.42 11.34 2.02
N ILE A 58 -0.77 10.74 2.06
CA ILE A 58 -1.68 10.64 0.92
C ILE A 58 -2.62 11.85 0.98
N LYS A 59 -2.53 12.75 0.00
CA LYS A 59 -3.32 13.99 -0.01
C LYS A 59 -4.77 13.80 -0.44
N GLY A 60 -5.02 12.81 -1.30
CA GLY A 60 -6.34 12.49 -1.84
C GLY A 60 -6.27 11.26 -2.72
N TYR A 61 -7.44 10.79 -3.16
CA TYR A 61 -7.54 9.68 -4.09
C TYR A 61 -8.74 9.84 -5.02
N ASN A 62 -8.66 9.17 -6.17
CA ASN A 62 -9.75 8.91 -7.08
C ASN A 62 -10.08 7.42 -7.01
N ALA A 63 -11.36 7.08 -6.92
CA ALA A 63 -11.84 5.71 -6.90
C ALA A 63 -12.81 5.47 -8.05
N GLU A 64 -12.51 4.48 -8.88
CA GLU A 64 -13.38 4.01 -9.95
C GLU A 64 -13.93 2.64 -9.56
N TYR A 65 -15.25 2.49 -9.64
CA TYR A 65 -15.96 1.28 -9.26
C TYR A 65 -16.46 0.57 -10.53
N GLY A 66 -16.00 -0.66 -10.77
CA GLY A 66 -16.41 -1.42 -11.96
C GLY A 66 -17.76 -2.12 -11.78
N LEU A 67 -18.87 -1.39 -11.87
CA LEU A 67 -20.22 -1.92 -11.60
C LEU A 67 -21.20 -1.68 -12.77
N ASN A 68 -21.89 -2.73 -13.21
CA ASN A 68 -22.73 -2.77 -14.43
C ASN A 68 -24.26 -2.76 -14.19
N ASN A 69 -24.78 -2.42 -13.00
CA ASN A 69 -26.21 -2.57 -12.67
C ASN A 69 -26.91 -1.26 -12.27
N ALA A 70 -28.08 -0.99 -12.87
CA ALA A 70 -28.77 0.30 -12.84
C ALA A 70 -29.45 0.67 -11.50
N GLU A 71 -30.01 -0.29 -10.76
CA GLU A 71 -30.61 -0.02 -9.42
C GLU A 71 -29.55 0.26 -8.35
N LEU A 72 -28.35 -0.30 -8.52
CA LEU A 72 -27.20 -0.09 -7.64
C LEU A 72 -26.61 1.32 -7.79
N ASN A 73 -26.90 2.04 -8.89
CA ASN A 73 -26.34 3.36 -9.15
C ASN A 73 -26.70 4.40 -8.09
N ARG A 74 -27.93 4.41 -7.54
CA ARG A 74 -28.32 5.41 -6.53
C ARG A 74 -27.64 5.18 -5.19
N LEU A 75 -27.57 3.93 -4.74
CA LEU A 75 -26.92 3.59 -3.49
C LEU A 75 -25.40 3.78 -3.59
N ASN A 76 -24.81 3.41 -4.72
CA ASN A 76 -23.40 3.64 -5.02
C ASN A 76 -23.07 5.12 -5.15
N GLN A 77 -23.99 5.96 -5.65
CA GLN A 77 -23.82 7.41 -5.61
C GLN A 77 -23.76 7.92 -4.17
N VAL A 78 -24.62 7.42 -3.28
CA VAL A 78 -24.57 7.81 -1.86
C VAL A 78 -23.28 7.35 -1.19
N ILE A 79 -22.87 6.09 -1.39
CA ILE A 79 -21.62 5.55 -0.84
C ILE A 79 -20.40 6.25 -1.44
N GLY A 80 -20.36 6.43 -2.76
CA GLY A 80 -19.30 7.13 -3.48
C GLY A 80 -19.18 8.59 -3.06
N ASN A 81 -20.31 9.29 -2.87
CA ASN A 81 -20.31 10.65 -2.33
C ASN A 81 -19.84 10.68 -0.88
N PHE A 82 -20.24 9.73 -0.04
CA PHE A 82 -19.79 9.65 1.34
C PHE A 82 -18.27 9.42 1.41
N ILE A 83 -17.77 8.42 0.69
CA ILE A 83 -16.34 8.09 0.60
C ILE A 83 -15.54 9.26 0.00
N GLY A 84 -16.05 9.86 -1.07
CA GLY A 84 -15.43 10.99 -1.77
C GLY A 84 -15.47 12.32 -1.01
N ASN A 85 -16.47 12.57 -0.16
CA ASN A 85 -16.53 13.79 0.67
C ASN A 85 -15.72 13.66 1.97
N ASN A 86 -15.43 12.43 2.42
CA ASN A 86 -14.71 12.12 3.65
C ASN A 86 -13.37 11.44 3.34
N GLN A 87 -12.64 11.95 2.34
CA GLN A 87 -11.42 11.28 1.86
C GLN A 87 -10.36 11.13 2.96
N GLN A 88 -10.21 12.11 3.84
CA GLN A 88 -9.18 12.09 4.87
C GLN A 88 -9.43 11.01 5.93
N GLU A 89 -10.69 10.81 6.31
CA GLU A 89 -11.13 9.76 7.22
C GLU A 89 -10.92 8.38 6.61
N VAL A 90 -11.31 8.24 5.33
CA VAL A 90 -11.09 7.01 4.55
C VAL A 90 -9.59 6.71 4.46
N ILE A 91 -8.77 7.68 4.05
CA ILE A 91 -7.32 7.55 3.98
C ILE A 91 -6.78 7.14 5.35
N SER A 92 -7.16 7.82 6.43
CA SER A 92 -6.68 7.51 7.78
C SER A 92 -7.04 6.09 8.22
N ALA A 93 -8.21 5.59 7.84
CA ALA A 93 -8.65 4.24 8.17
C ALA A 93 -7.86 3.16 7.39
N PHE A 94 -7.60 3.38 6.10
CA PHE A 94 -6.94 2.40 5.23
C PHE A 94 -5.41 2.51 5.21
N LYS A 95 -4.87 3.68 5.54
CA LYS A 95 -3.44 3.97 5.50
C LYS A 95 -2.59 2.91 6.19
N PRO A 96 -2.88 2.44 7.42
CA PRO A 96 -2.06 1.41 8.06
C PRO A 96 -1.95 0.12 7.25
N ALA A 97 -3.04 -0.33 6.64
CA ALA A 97 -3.07 -1.53 5.81
C ALA A 97 -2.29 -1.34 4.49
N ILE A 98 -2.42 -0.15 3.88
CA ILE A 98 -1.66 0.22 2.67
C ILE A 98 -0.16 0.24 2.99
N GLU A 99 0.23 0.88 4.07
CA GLU A 99 1.63 0.95 4.53
C GLU A 99 2.23 -0.43 4.77
N GLU A 100 1.49 -1.31 5.44
CA GLU A 100 1.92 -2.69 5.68
C GLU A 100 2.13 -3.46 4.37
N ALA A 101 1.19 -3.35 3.43
CA ALA A 101 1.28 -4.02 2.13
C ALA A 101 2.49 -3.51 1.32
N VAL A 102 2.72 -2.20 1.32
CA VAL A 102 3.86 -1.56 0.65
C VAL A 102 5.19 -2.01 1.28
N VAL A 103 5.28 -2.01 2.61
CA VAL A 103 6.48 -2.48 3.34
C VAL A 103 6.81 -3.93 2.99
N LYS A 104 5.82 -4.83 3.04
CA LYS A 104 6.03 -6.25 2.69
C LYS A 104 6.54 -6.40 1.25
N ARG A 105 5.95 -5.66 0.31
CA ARG A 105 6.34 -5.73 -1.10
C ARG A 105 7.76 -5.21 -1.32
N ILE A 106 8.11 -4.06 -0.74
CA ILE A 106 9.45 -3.47 -0.86
C ILE A 106 10.49 -4.39 -0.23
N LEU A 107 10.30 -4.85 1.01
CA LEU A 107 11.26 -5.74 1.67
C LEU A 107 11.51 -7.02 0.86
N SER A 108 10.44 -7.63 0.32
CA SER A 108 10.56 -8.83 -0.51
C SER A 108 11.33 -8.56 -1.81
N LEU A 109 10.99 -7.50 -2.54
CA LEU A 109 11.66 -7.14 -3.79
C LEU A 109 13.13 -6.76 -3.56
N SER A 110 13.39 -5.86 -2.61
CA SER A 110 14.74 -5.40 -2.30
C SER A 110 15.63 -6.57 -1.88
N ASN A 111 15.19 -7.45 -0.99
CA ASN A 111 15.97 -8.63 -0.59
C ASN A 111 16.19 -9.62 -1.74
N ASN A 112 15.22 -9.77 -2.64
CA ASN A 112 15.40 -10.58 -3.84
C ASN A 112 16.43 -10.00 -4.81
N ILE A 113 16.64 -8.69 -4.83
CA ILE A 113 17.66 -8.03 -5.64
C ILE A 113 19.02 -8.13 -4.95
N VAL A 114 19.15 -7.61 -3.72
CA VAL A 114 20.47 -7.43 -3.07
C VAL A 114 21.16 -8.75 -2.71
N LYS A 115 20.41 -9.86 -2.57
CA LYS A 115 21.01 -11.19 -2.30
C LYS A 115 21.97 -11.67 -3.39
N HIS A 116 21.90 -11.09 -4.59
CA HIS A 116 22.76 -11.46 -5.72
C HIS A 116 24.08 -10.71 -5.75
N PHE A 117 24.26 -9.71 -4.88
CA PHE A 117 25.44 -8.85 -4.85
C PHE A 117 26.09 -8.88 -3.47
N THR A 118 27.42 -8.91 -3.45
CA THR A 118 28.20 -8.71 -2.23
C THR A 118 28.10 -7.27 -1.74
N PHE A 119 28.47 -7.04 -0.48
CA PHE A 119 28.52 -5.70 0.10
C PHE A 119 29.45 -4.79 -0.71
N GLU A 120 30.61 -5.32 -1.10
CA GLU A 120 31.64 -4.61 -1.85
C GLU A 120 31.16 -4.22 -3.26
N GLU A 121 30.36 -5.07 -3.91
CA GLU A 121 29.75 -4.75 -5.22
C GLU A 121 28.65 -3.68 -5.10
N LEU A 122 27.88 -3.67 -4.02
CA LEU A 122 26.82 -2.66 -3.79
C LEU A 122 27.37 -1.32 -3.31
N PHE A 123 28.51 -1.34 -2.61
CA PHE A 123 29.09 -0.18 -1.95
C PHE A 123 30.62 -0.09 -2.19
N PRO A 124 31.07 0.08 -3.44
CA PRO A 124 32.49 0.01 -3.79
C PRO A 124 33.33 1.12 -3.14
N ASP A 125 32.76 2.32 -2.93
CA ASP A 125 33.47 3.48 -2.38
C ASP A 125 33.56 3.50 -0.85
N ARG A 126 33.07 2.45 -0.18
CA ARG A 126 33.05 2.32 1.29
C ARG A 126 34.19 1.45 1.81
N ILE A 127 35.17 1.17 0.96
CA ILE A 127 36.37 0.35 1.22
C ILE A 127 37.58 1.26 1.35
#